data_AF-A0A1V5NMV4-F1
#
_entry.id   AF-A0A1V5NMV4-F1
#
_cell.length_a   1.000
_cell.length_b   1.000
_cell.length_c   1.000
_cell.angle_alpha   90.00
_cell.angle_beta   90.00
_cell.angle_gamma   90.00
#
_symmetry.space_group_name_H-M   'P 1'
#
loop_
_entity.id
_entity.type
_entity.pdbx_description
1 polymer ?
#
loop_
_entity_poly.entity_id
_entity_poly.type
_entity_poly.pdbx_seq_one_letter_code
_entity_poly.pdbx_strand_id
1 'polypeptide(L)'
;MKKALLLIWMVSCLQSAPACSLAIHDWQLRFFLRFSPEITILPLSEPNLLHELIAGGSIRTVYWLGKPTFYGTVLSILLTLFGDHDPIVTWIPVSSSQGLVDIAAREGGSTVVLGSDRHSLKLALFSDRNSGNRCHQFILYETKRIRAIHPHPDTPWAEESVGTAWISLVFLEYPVPGNILSVSAFPLHDKIEDLYENLPVINSLVQSGVLKRRPGAEFTPESKEIPPIPE
;
A
#
# COMPACT_ATOMS: atom_id res chain seq x y z
N MET A 1 35.84 -14.14 26.50
CA MET A 1 35.79 -12.97 25.57
C MET A 1 35.37 -13.34 24.15
N LYS A 2 35.90 -14.39 23.49
CA LYS A 2 35.49 -14.77 22.11
C LYS A 2 33.99 -15.09 21.92
N LYS A 3 33.32 -15.64 22.95
CA LYS A 3 31.87 -15.95 22.90
C LYS A 3 30.97 -14.70 22.97
N ALA A 4 31.42 -13.62 23.60
CA ALA A 4 30.69 -12.37 23.67
C ALA A 4 30.75 -11.59 22.34
N LEU A 5 31.90 -11.65 21.65
CA LEU A 5 32.06 -11.10 20.31
C LEU A 5 31.15 -11.79 19.27
N LEU A 6 30.94 -13.11 19.40
CA LEU A 6 30.03 -13.86 18.54
C LEU A 6 28.55 -13.49 18.77
N LEU A 7 28.19 -13.21 20.03
CA LEU A 7 26.82 -12.78 20.38
C LEU A 7 26.53 -11.37 19.86
N ILE A 8 27.50 -10.45 19.94
CA ILE A 8 27.39 -9.10 19.39
C ILE A 8 27.30 -9.15 17.85
N TRP A 9 28.04 -10.05 17.20
CA TRP A 9 27.96 -10.26 15.76
C TRP A 9 26.60 -10.85 15.32
N MET A 10 26.05 -11.80 16.08
CA MET A 10 24.69 -12.31 15.83
C MET A 10 23.60 -11.25 16.04
N VAL A 11 23.80 -10.30 16.96
CA VAL A 11 22.88 -9.16 17.16
C VAL A 11 23.04 -8.09 16.07
N SER A 12 24.20 -8.00 15.41
CA SER A 12 24.42 -7.11 14.27
C SER A 12 23.82 -7.62 12.96
N CYS A 13 23.45 -8.91 12.89
CA CYS A 13 22.67 -9.49 11.79
C CYS A 13 21.14 -9.42 12.01
N LEU A 14 20.69 -8.89 13.16
CA LEU A 14 19.27 -8.80 13.54
C LEU A 14 18.57 -7.52 13.04
N GLN A 15 19.22 -6.73 12.18
CA GLN A 15 18.53 -5.67 11.44
C GLN A 15 18.23 -6.19 10.04
N SER A 16 17.02 -6.73 9.88
CA SER A 16 16.40 -7.02 8.60
C SER A 16 16.20 -5.70 7.85
N ALA A 17 17.24 -5.26 7.14
CA ALA A 17 17.07 -4.24 6.12
C ALA A 17 16.21 -4.85 5.01
N PRO A 18 15.14 -4.17 4.57
CA PRO A 18 14.32 -4.65 3.46
C PRO A 18 15.21 -4.79 2.23
N ALA A 19 15.40 -6.00 1.71
CA ALA A 19 16.33 -6.37 0.65
C ALA A 19 16.13 -5.73 -0.74
N CYS A 20 15.02 -5.10 -1.06
CA CYS A 20 14.99 -4.15 -2.19
C CYS A 20 15.91 -2.94 -1.97
N SER A 21 16.37 -2.71 -0.73
CA SER A 21 17.46 -1.78 -0.42
C SER A 21 18.87 -2.33 -0.68
N LEU A 22 19.04 -3.63 -0.94
CA LEU A 22 20.36 -4.22 -1.18
C LEU A 22 20.91 -3.94 -2.57
N ALA A 23 20.07 -3.55 -3.53
CA ALA A 23 20.45 -3.29 -4.91
C ALA A 23 20.35 -1.78 -5.27
N ILE A 24 21.22 -1.34 -6.19
CA ILE A 24 21.12 -0.03 -6.85
C ILE A 24 20.28 -0.22 -8.10
N HIS A 25 19.19 0.53 -8.21
CA HIS A 25 18.33 0.51 -9.39
C HIS A 25 18.48 1.80 -10.20
N ASP A 26 18.51 1.67 -11.52
CA ASP A 26 18.38 2.75 -12.49
C ASP A 26 17.13 2.47 -13.33
N TRP A 27 15.97 2.87 -12.80
CA TRP A 27 14.67 2.56 -13.36
C TRP A 27 14.38 3.37 -14.62
N GLN A 28 14.11 2.67 -15.71
CA GLN A 28 13.65 3.24 -16.97
C GLN A 28 12.19 2.87 -17.22
N LEU A 29 11.33 3.86 -17.42
CA LEU A 29 9.93 3.64 -17.81
C LEU A 29 9.86 2.91 -19.16
N ARG A 30 9.07 1.84 -19.21
CA ARG A 30 8.83 1.01 -20.40
C ARG A 30 7.40 1.08 -20.89
N PHE A 31 6.46 1.14 -19.96
CA PHE A 31 5.04 1.20 -20.25
C PHE A 31 4.35 2.08 -19.23
N PHE A 32 3.39 2.86 -19.70
CA PHE A 32 2.53 3.69 -18.88
C PHE A 32 1.12 3.69 -19.45
N LEU A 33 0.14 3.51 -18.58
CA LEU A 33 -1.27 3.64 -18.91
C LEU A 33 -1.97 4.41 -17.80
N ARG A 34 -2.82 5.37 -18.19
CA ARG A 34 -3.66 6.14 -17.27
C ARG A 34 -5.12 6.02 -17.70
N PHE A 35 -6.01 5.79 -16.74
CA PHE A 35 -7.46 5.79 -16.97
C PHE A 35 -8.22 6.11 -15.67
N SER A 36 -9.49 6.49 -15.80
CA SER A 36 -10.34 6.90 -14.68
C SER A 36 -11.50 5.92 -14.50
N PRO A 37 -11.32 4.85 -13.69
CA PRO A 37 -12.41 3.91 -13.42
C PRO A 37 -13.52 4.58 -12.59
N GLU A 38 -14.74 4.06 -12.68
CA GLU A 38 -15.84 4.50 -11.81
C GLU A 38 -15.86 3.77 -10.44
N ILE A 39 -14.86 2.92 -10.20
CA ILE A 39 -14.78 2.06 -9.03
C ILE A 39 -13.44 2.26 -8.32
N THR A 40 -13.43 2.01 -7.01
CA THR A 40 -12.20 1.97 -6.24
C THR A 40 -11.45 0.67 -6.52
N ILE A 41 -10.18 0.77 -6.92
CA ILE A 41 -9.33 -0.40 -7.21
C ILE A 41 -8.40 -0.71 -6.03
N LEU A 42 -7.86 0.31 -5.37
CA LEU A 42 -6.94 0.20 -4.24
C LEU A 42 -7.54 0.86 -2.99
N PRO A 43 -8.32 0.14 -2.19
CA PRO A 43 -9.04 0.72 -1.05
C PRO A 43 -8.17 0.80 0.21
N LEU A 44 -6.94 1.29 0.05
CA LEU A 44 -5.94 1.39 1.12
C LEU A 44 -5.99 2.75 1.83
N SER A 45 -6.30 3.81 1.08
CA SER A 45 -6.38 5.17 1.61
C SER A 45 -7.62 5.45 2.46
N GLU A 46 -8.69 4.68 2.31
CA GLU A 46 -9.95 4.85 3.05
C GLU A 46 -9.81 4.45 4.53
N PRO A 47 -9.32 3.23 4.87
CA PRO A 47 -8.99 2.90 6.25
C PRO A 47 -7.99 3.87 6.87
N ASN A 48 -7.01 4.30 6.08
CA ASN A 48 -5.96 5.21 6.52
C ASN A 48 -6.54 6.56 7.02
N LEU A 49 -7.50 7.14 6.29
CA LEU A 49 -8.21 8.35 6.69
C LEU A 49 -8.88 8.21 8.07
N LEU A 50 -9.36 7.02 8.40
CA LEU A 50 -10.11 6.75 9.62
C LEU A 50 -9.26 6.16 10.75
N HIS A 51 -7.96 5.96 10.54
CA HIS A 51 -7.11 5.16 11.43
C HIS A 51 -7.14 5.67 12.88
N GLU A 52 -6.89 6.97 13.11
CA GLU A 52 -6.89 7.55 14.46
C GLU A 52 -8.26 7.46 15.15
N LEU A 53 -9.35 7.66 14.40
CA LEU A 53 -10.71 7.63 14.94
C LEU A 53 -11.16 6.20 15.28
N ILE A 54 -10.72 5.22 14.50
CA ILE A 54 -10.91 3.79 14.75
C ILE A 54 -10.11 3.35 15.97
N ALA A 55 -8.82 3.71 16.04
CA ALA A 55 -7.94 3.40 17.17
C ALA A 55 -8.46 4.03 18.48
N GLY A 56 -9.03 5.24 18.40
CA GLY A 56 -9.69 5.91 19.52
C GLY A 56 -11.04 5.30 19.94
N GLY A 57 -11.55 4.30 19.22
CA GLY A 57 -12.81 3.60 19.53
C GLY A 57 -14.09 4.42 19.28
N SER A 58 -13.96 5.58 18.61
CA SER A 58 -15.08 6.48 18.30
C SER A 58 -15.98 5.94 17.17
N ILE A 59 -15.41 5.10 16.31
CA ILE A 59 -16.09 4.49 15.17
C ILE A 59 -16.23 2.99 15.41
N ARG A 60 -17.44 2.46 15.23
CA ARG A 60 -17.72 1.02 15.27
C ARG A 60 -18.19 0.47 13.93
N THR A 61 -18.70 1.33 13.07
CA THR A 61 -19.27 0.93 11.78
C THR A 61 -18.91 1.95 10.71
N VAL A 62 -18.40 1.44 9.58
CA VAL A 62 -18.10 2.24 8.40
C VAL A 62 -19.02 1.79 7.27
N TYR A 63 -19.92 2.66 6.86
CA TYR A 63 -20.73 2.49 5.66
C TYR A 63 -19.94 2.98 4.46
N TRP A 64 -19.53 2.06 3.60
CA TRP A 64 -18.74 2.38 2.41
C TRP A 64 -19.61 2.38 1.17
N LEU A 65 -19.81 3.56 0.59
CA LEU A 65 -20.54 3.76 -0.65
C LEU A 65 -19.67 3.38 -1.83
N GLY A 66 -20.08 2.31 -2.51
CA GLY A 66 -19.42 1.83 -3.71
C GLY A 66 -20.33 0.87 -4.48
N LYS A 67 -20.02 0.67 -5.77
CA LYS A 67 -20.59 -0.47 -6.48
C LYS A 67 -19.97 -1.72 -5.87
N PRO A 68 -20.74 -2.67 -5.30
CA PRO A 68 -20.19 -3.92 -4.80
C PRO A 68 -19.58 -4.67 -6.00
N THR A 69 -18.25 -4.75 -6.03
CA THR A 69 -17.50 -5.47 -7.06
C THR A 69 -16.73 -6.62 -6.43
N PHE A 70 -16.29 -7.57 -7.25
CA PHE A 70 -15.40 -8.67 -6.85
C PHE A 70 -14.17 -8.18 -6.04
N TYR A 71 -13.67 -6.97 -6.34
CA TYR A 71 -12.56 -6.34 -5.65
C TYR A 71 -12.88 -5.91 -4.21
N GLY A 72 -14.15 -5.66 -3.88
CA GLY A 72 -14.60 -5.42 -2.50
C GLY A 72 -14.36 -6.63 -1.59
N THR A 73 -14.51 -7.86 -2.12
CA THR A 73 -14.17 -9.09 -1.40
C THR A 73 -12.66 -9.23 -1.21
N VAL A 74 -11.88 -8.89 -2.24
CA VAL A 74 -10.41 -8.89 -2.14
C VAL A 74 -9.94 -7.87 -1.12
N LEU A 75 -10.57 -6.69 -1.06
CA LEU A 75 -10.31 -5.72 0.00
C LEU A 75 -10.59 -6.27 1.39
N SER A 76 -11.76 -6.88 1.61
CA SER A 76 -12.07 -7.46 2.91
C SER A 76 -10.99 -8.46 3.33
N ILE A 77 -10.46 -9.24 2.39
CA ILE A 77 -9.33 -10.14 2.62
C ILE A 77 -8.04 -9.36 2.93
N LEU A 78 -7.70 -8.33 2.15
CA LEU A 78 -6.50 -7.50 2.38
C LEU A 78 -6.56 -6.78 3.74
N LEU A 79 -7.69 -6.18 4.09
CA LEU A 79 -7.90 -5.55 5.41
C LEU A 79 -7.87 -6.57 6.55
N THR A 80 -8.32 -7.81 6.31
CA THR A 80 -8.22 -8.89 7.32
C THR A 80 -6.77 -9.39 7.46
N LEU A 81 -6.00 -9.42 6.37
CA LEU A 81 -4.62 -9.91 6.36
C LEU A 81 -3.60 -8.88 6.84
N PHE A 82 -3.86 -7.59 6.60
CA PHE A 82 -2.92 -6.49 6.85
C PHE A 82 -3.43 -5.43 7.85
N GLY A 83 -4.70 -5.49 8.25
CA GLY A 83 -5.24 -4.69 9.34
C GLY A 83 -4.86 -5.33 10.67
N ASP A 84 -3.77 -4.86 11.25
CA ASP A 84 -3.31 -5.26 12.56
C ASP A 84 -4.41 -4.95 13.59
N HIS A 85 -5.03 -5.99 14.16
CA HIS A 85 -5.74 -6.08 15.45
C HIS A 85 -6.50 -4.87 16.05
N ASP A 86 -6.93 -3.88 15.27
CA ASP A 86 -7.73 -2.75 15.74
C ASP A 86 -9.18 -3.18 16.06
N PRO A 87 -9.88 -2.48 16.98
CA PRO A 87 -11.18 -2.89 17.49
C PRO A 87 -12.16 -3.17 16.36
N ILE A 88 -13.03 -4.16 16.54
CA ILE A 88 -13.95 -4.73 15.54
C ILE A 88 -14.80 -3.63 14.86
N VAL A 89 -14.25 -2.95 13.85
CA VAL A 89 -14.96 -2.00 13.01
C VAL A 89 -15.61 -2.78 11.89
N THR A 90 -16.93 -2.67 11.81
CA THR A 90 -17.70 -3.36 10.78
C THR A 90 -17.78 -2.49 9.53
N TRP A 91 -17.20 -2.97 8.43
CA TRP A 91 -17.29 -2.33 7.12
C TRP A 91 -18.51 -2.86 6.37
N ILE A 92 -19.47 -1.98 6.07
CA ILE A 92 -20.72 -2.32 5.39
C ILE A 92 -20.73 -1.66 4.02
N PRO A 93 -20.61 -2.43 2.92
CA PRO A 93 -20.74 -1.87 1.58
C PRO A 93 -22.20 -1.47 1.32
N VAL A 94 -22.41 -0.26 0.82
CA VAL A 94 -23.74 0.28 0.48
C VAL A 94 -23.76 0.72 -0.97
N SER A 95 -24.86 0.41 -1.68
CA SER A 95 -25.04 0.84 -3.06
C SER A 95 -25.23 2.36 -3.17
N SER A 96 -24.64 2.96 -4.20
CA SER A 96 -24.65 4.41 -4.47
C SER A 96 -26.03 5.02 -4.76
N SER A 97 -27.11 4.25 -4.72
CA SER A 97 -28.48 4.73 -4.89
C SER A 97 -29.01 5.50 -3.66
N GLN A 98 -28.34 5.38 -2.51
CA GLN A 98 -28.60 6.16 -1.30
C GLN A 98 -27.56 7.28 -1.20
N GLY A 99 -27.97 8.52 -0.93
CA GLY A 99 -27.04 9.63 -0.75
C GLY A 99 -26.25 9.48 0.56
N LEU A 100 -24.98 9.93 0.55
CA LEU A 100 -24.11 10.01 1.75
C LEU A 100 -24.84 10.60 2.96
N VAL A 101 -25.56 11.69 2.72
CA VAL A 101 -26.30 12.45 3.75
C VAL A 101 -27.50 11.67 4.28
N ASP A 102 -28.20 10.91 3.43
CA ASP A 102 -29.39 10.15 3.84
C ASP A 102 -29.01 8.99 4.77
N ILE A 103 -27.87 8.34 4.50
CA ILE A 103 -27.31 7.31 5.38
C ILE A 103 -26.86 7.96 6.68
N ALA A 104 -26.08 9.05 6.61
CA ALA A 104 -25.59 9.72 7.80
C ALA A 104 -26.71 10.26 8.70
N ALA A 105 -27.84 10.69 8.13
CA ALA A 105 -29.00 11.17 8.89
C ALA A 105 -29.78 10.04 9.59
N ARG A 106 -29.68 8.80 9.09
CA ARG A 106 -30.33 7.62 9.67
C ARG A 106 -29.47 6.94 10.74
N GLU A 107 -28.16 6.93 10.54
CA GLU A 107 -27.21 6.15 11.33
C GLU A 107 -26.67 6.98 12.52
N GLY A 108 -26.44 6.32 13.66
CA GLY A 108 -26.09 6.99 14.92
C GLY A 108 -24.62 7.42 15.04
N GLY A 109 -24.27 8.01 16.19
CA GLY A 109 -22.98 8.70 16.38
C GLY A 109 -21.71 7.86 16.34
N SER A 110 -21.79 6.52 16.42
CA SER A 110 -20.61 5.64 16.30
C SER A 110 -20.35 5.16 14.86
N THR A 111 -20.92 5.84 13.88
CA THR A 111 -20.85 5.45 12.47
C THR A 111 -20.06 6.46 11.65
N VAL A 112 -19.45 6.00 10.56
CA VAL A 112 -18.92 6.86 9.51
C VAL A 112 -19.49 6.40 8.19
N VAL A 113 -19.90 7.35 7.36
CA VAL A 113 -20.26 7.09 5.96
C VAL A 113 -19.14 7.61 5.09
N LEU A 114 -18.58 6.75 4.25
CA LEU A 114 -17.45 7.05 3.38
C LEU A 114 -17.83 6.77 1.93
N GLY A 115 -17.46 7.67 1.02
CA GLY A 115 -17.54 7.46 -0.42
C GLY A 115 -16.27 7.92 -1.12
N SER A 116 -15.92 7.25 -2.21
CA SER A 116 -14.78 7.61 -3.04
C SER A 116 -15.24 7.89 -4.48
N ASP A 117 -14.72 8.95 -5.10
CA ASP A 117 -14.97 9.29 -6.50
C ASP A 117 -13.73 9.91 -7.19
N ARG A 118 -13.89 10.34 -8.45
CA ARG A 118 -12.82 10.97 -9.26
C ARG A 118 -11.52 10.15 -9.30
N HIS A 119 -11.66 8.85 -9.50
CA HIS A 119 -10.52 7.95 -9.57
C HIS A 119 -9.63 8.28 -10.77
N SER A 120 -8.33 8.16 -10.57
CA SER A 120 -7.31 8.16 -11.61
C SER A 120 -6.35 7.04 -11.29
N LEU A 121 -6.42 5.97 -12.08
CA LEU A 121 -5.52 4.83 -12.01
C LEU A 121 -4.38 4.99 -13.01
N LYS A 122 -3.17 4.71 -12.55
CA LYS A 122 -1.93 4.70 -13.31
C LYS A 122 -1.31 3.32 -13.19
N LEU A 123 -0.96 2.73 -14.33
CA LEU A 123 -0.15 1.53 -14.44
C LEU A 123 1.20 1.94 -15.00
N ALA A 124 2.28 1.58 -14.34
CA ALA A 124 3.62 1.85 -14.83
C ALA A 124 4.49 0.59 -14.74
N LEU A 125 5.26 0.32 -15.80
CA LEU A 125 6.28 -0.73 -15.80
C LEU A 125 7.63 -0.08 -16.04
N PHE A 126 8.57 -0.37 -15.14
CA PHE A 126 9.96 0.07 -15.23
C PHE A 126 10.86 -1.14 -15.45
N SER A 127 12.02 -0.91 -16.07
CA SER A 127 13.13 -1.86 -16.12
C SER A 127 14.38 -1.24 -15.56
N ASP A 128 15.16 -2.00 -14.81
CA ASP A 128 16.41 -1.55 -14.23
C ASP A 128 17.58 -1.72 -15.21
N ARG A 129 18.20 -0.62 -15.62
CA ARG A 129 19.37 -0.64 -16.52
C ARG A 129 20.59 -1.31 -15.87
N ASN A 130 20.74 -1.23 -14.55
CA ASN A 130 21.87 -1.85 -13.85
C ASN A 130 21.84 -3.37 -13.90
N SER A 131 20.66 -3.95 -14.09
CA SER A 131 20.44 -5.39 -14.26
C SER A 131 20.50 -5.87 -15.72
N GLY A 132 20.85 -4.98 -16.66
CA GLY A 132 20.73 -5.27 -18.09
C GLY A 132 19.26 -5.32 -18.57
N ASN A 133 18.38 -4.56 -17.92
CA ASN A 133 16.92 -4.55 -18.14
C ASN A 133 16.22 -5.88 -17.82
N ARG A 134 16.81 -6.69 -16.92
CA ARG A 134 16.24 -7.97 -16.49
C ARG A 134 15.38 -7.83 -15.24
N CYS A 135 15.64 -6.85 -14.39
CA CYS A 135 14.81 -6.55 -13.23
C CYS A 135 13.75 -5.51 -13.61
N HIS A 136 12.53 -5.73 -13.15
CA HIS A 136 11.36 -4.92 -13.49
C HIS A 136 10.61 -4.51 -12.23
N GLN A 137 9.97 -3.35 -12.29
CA GLN A 137 9.05 -2.88 -11.27
C GLN A 137 7.72 -2.52 -11.95
N PHE A 138 6.67 -3.21 -11.55
CA PHE A 138 5.29 -2.89 -11.96
C PHE A 138 4.59 -2.15 -10.83
N ILE A 139 3.89 -1.07 -11.18
CA ILE A 139 3.24 -0.19 -10.22
C ILE A 139 1.80 0.03 -10.63
N LEU A 140 0.90 -0.28 -9.72
CA LEU A 140 -0.51 0.07 -9.75
C LEU A 140 -0.68 1.24 -8.78
N TYR A 141 -1.03 2.42 -9.28
CA TYR A 141 -1.13 3.65 -8.49
C TYR A 141 -2.52 4.27 -8.69
N GLU A 142 -3.26 4.50 -7.62
CA GLU A 142 -4.57 5.12 -7.62
C GLU A 142 -4.54 6.43 -6.84
N THR A 143 -5.05 7.50 -7.47
CA THR A 143 -5.50 8.69 -6.76
C THR A 143 -7.00 8.80 -6.88
N LYS A 144 -7.65 9.28 -5.83
CA LYS A 144 -9.10 9.48 -5.78
C LYS A 144 -9.43 10.57 -4.78
N ARG A 145 -10.67 11.01 -4.81
CA ARG A 145 -11.23 11.88 -3.79
C ARG A 145 -12.05 11.05 -2.83
N ILE A 146 -11.79 11.21 -1.54
CA ILE A 146 -12.53 10.54 -0.46
C ILE A 146 -13.38 11.59 0.23
N ARG A 147 -14.63 11.22 0.53
CA ARG A 147 -15.57 12.03 1.31
C ARG A 147 -16.06 11.19 2.46
N ALA A 148 -15.93 11.71 3.68
CA ALA A 148 -16.39 11.03 4.88
C ALA A 148 -17.30 11.96 5.70
N ILE A 149 -18.32 11.37 6.30
CA ILE A 149 -19.27 12.04 7.20
C ILE A 149 -19.38 11.20 8.47
N HIS A 150 -19.20 11.84 9.62
CA HIS A 150 -19.38 11.26 10.94
C HIS A 150 -20.47 12.02 11.68
N PRO A 151 -21.68 11.46 11.79
CA PRO A 151 -22.82 12.12 12.41
C PRO A 151 -22.82 11.99 13.95
N HIS A 152 -21.67 12.21 14.61
CA HIS A 152 -21.61 12.18 16.08
C HIS A 152 -22.40 13.34 16.69
N PRO A 153 -23.24 13.11 17.71
CA PRO A 153 -24.08 14.15 18.28
C PRO A 153 -23.27 15.31 18.87
N ASP A 154 -22.12 15.01 19.49
CA ASP A 154 -21.29 16.02 20.17
C ASP A 154 -20.16 16.58 19.28
N THR A 155 -19.73 15.82 18.27
CA THR A 155 -18.53 16.12 17.46
C THR A 155 -18.76 15.74 16.00
N PRO A 156 -19.81 16.28 15.35
CA PRO A 156 -20.08 15.96 13.96
C PRO A 156 -18.98 16.52 13.07
N TRP A 157 -18.57 15.75 12.06
CA TRP A 157 -17.62 16.23 11.08
C TRP A 157 -17.92 15.69 9.69
N ALA A 158 -17.48 16.44 8.70
CA ALA A 158 -17.48 16.05 7.30
C ALA A 158 -16.17 16.53 6.67
N GLU A 159 -15.50 15.63 5.95
CA GLU A 159 -14.20 15.90 5.36
C GLU A 159 -14.17 15.45 3.90
N GLU A 160 -13.48 16.23 3.07
CA GLU A 160 -13.08 15.86 1.72
C GLU A 160 -11.55 15.82 1.68
N SER A 161 -10.98 14.67 1.34
CA SER A 161 -9.53 14.45 1.30
C SER A 161 -9.10 13.77 0.00
N VAL A 162 -7.81 13.87 -0.31
CA VAL A 162 -7.21 13.20 -1.47
C VAL A 162 -6.67 11.85 -1.01
N GLY A 163 -7.24 10.77 -1.53
CA GLY A 163 -6.74 9.42 -1.32
C GLY A 163 -5.67 9.10 -2.34
N THR A 164 -4.50 8.66 -1.86
CA THR A 164 -3.44 8.09 -2.69
C THR A 164 -3.18 6.67 -2.21
N ALA A 165 -3.12 5.71 -3.11
CA ALA A 165 -2.77 4.33 -2.82
C ALA A 165 -1.95 3.72 -3.95
N TRP A 166 -1.03 2.83 -3.64
CA TRP A 166 -0.29 2.09 -4.65
C TRP A 166 0.14 0.70 -4.18
N ILE A 167 0.37 -0.18 -5.15
CA ILE A 167 1.04 -1.47 -4.98
C ILE A 167 2.19 -1.54 -5.98
N SER A 168 3.37 -1.92 -5.50
CA SER A 168 4.58 -2.11 -6.28
C SER A 168 5.00 -3.58 -6.24
N LEU A 169 5.23 -4.16 -7.41
CA LEU A 169 5.71 -5.53 -7.60
C LEU A 169 7.07 -5.48 -8.31
N VAL A 170 8.12 -5.97 -7.65
CA VAL A 170 9.47 -6.08 -8.24
C VAL A 170 9.74 -7.53 -8.61
N PHE A 171 10.21 -7.78 -9.83
CA PHE A 171 10.47 -9.13 -10.33
C PHE A 171 11.63 -9.20 -11.33
N LEU A 172 12.21 -10.39 -11.50
CA LEU A 172 13.24 -10.67 -12.50
C LEU A 172 12.65 -11.34 -13.74
N GLU A 173 12.82 -10.72 -14.91
CA GLU A 173 12.38 -11.12 -16.26
C GLU A 173 10.87 -11.32 -16.38
N TYR A 174 10.33 -12.35 -15.75
CA TYR A 174 8.91 -12.68 -15.70
C TYR A 174 8.51 -12.95 -14.25
N PRO A 175 7.38 -12.42 -13.76
CA PRO A 175 7.03 -12.50 -12.34
C PRO A 175 6.77 -13.93 -11.85
N VAL A 176 6.31 -14.82 -12.71
CA VAL A 176 5.92 -16.18 -12.32
C VAL A 176 6.58 -17.21 -13.26
N PRO A 177 7.07 -18.34 -12.73
CA PRO A 177 7.17 -18.71 -11.30
C PRO A 177 8.49 -18.27 -10.63
N GLY A 178 8.43 -17.92 -9.34
CA GLY A 178 9.60 -17.84 -8.45
C GLY A 178 10.50 -16.59 -8.55
N ASN A 179 10.17 -15.65 -9.44
CA ASN A 179 11.01 -14.49 -9.74
C ASN A 179 10.48 -13.18 -9.14
N ILE A 180 9.41 -13.24 -8.35
CA ILE A 180 8.98 -12.10 -7.53
C ILE A 180 10.06 -11.86 -6.49
N LEU A 181 10.63 -10.66 -6.50
CA LEU A 181 11.66 -10.22 -5.57
C LEU A 181 11.01 -9.54 -4.37
N SER A 182 10.01 -8.68 -4.61
CA SER A 182 9.26 -8.04 -3.54
C SER A 182 7.87 -7.57 -3.97
N VAL A 183 7.01 -7.40 -2.98
CA VAL A 183 5.72 -6.71 -3.09
C VAL A 183 5.66 -5.69 -1.97
N SER A 184 5.32 -4.44 -2.28
CA SER A 184 5.08 -3.39 -1.30
C SER A 184 3.80 -2.63 -1.61
N ALA A 185 3.21 -2.03 -0.59
CA ALA A 185 1.96 -1.28 -0.72
C ALA A 185 1.94 -0.03 0.16
N PHE A 186 1.10 0.93 -0.23
CA PHE A 186 0.86 2.17 0.49
C PHE A 186 -0.58 2.65 0.25
N PRO A 187 -1.20 3.34 1.22
CA PRO A 187 -0.79 3.43 2.62
C PRO A 187 -1.25 2.21 3.39
N LEU A 188 -0.42 1.76 4.34
CA LEU A 188 -0.81 0.84 5.39
C LEU A 188 -0.34 1.47 6.71
N HIS A 189 -1.29 1.96 7.52
CA HIS A 189 -1.02 2.76 8.72
C HIS A 189 -0.09 3.95 8.46
N ASP A 190 -0.42 4.77 7.45
CA ASP A 190 0.35 5.93 6.96
C ASP A 190 1.77 5.62 6.47
N LYS A 191 2.10 4.34 6.28
CA LYS A 191 3.43 3.88 5.91
C LYS A 191 3.42 3.03 4.66
N ILE A 192 4.61 2.90 4.09
CA ILE A 192 4.91 1.90 3.08
C ILE A 192 5.21 0.60 3.82
N GLU A 193 4.50 -0.47 3.48
CA GLU A 193 4.75 -1.79 4.03
C GLU A 193 5.27 -2.74 2.93
N ASP A 194 6.32 -3.50 3.27
CA ASP A 194 6.85 -4.55 2.41
C ASP A 194 6.07 -5.85 2.69
N LEU A 195 5.06 -6.14 1.86
CA LEU A 195 4.16 -7.29 2.03
C LEU A 195 4.84 -8.64 1.78
N TYR A 196 5.86 -8.65 0.91
CA TYR A 196 6.60 -9.85 0.56
C TYR A 196 8.02 -9.48 0.14
N GLU A 197 8.99 -10.32 0.51
CA GLU A 197 10.36 -10.19 0.06
C GLU A 197 11.08 -11.53 -0.04
N ASN A 198 11.74 -11.77 -1.17
CA ASN A 198 12.48 -13.00 -1.46
C ASN A 198 13.98 -12.81 -1.22
N LEU A 199 14.37 -12.66 0.06
CA LEU A 199 15.76 -12.47 0.46
C LEU A 199 16.74 -13.49 -0.14
N PRO A 200 16.43 -14.81 -0.16
CA PRO A 200 17.37 -15.80 -0.72
C PRO A 200 17.67 -15.56 -2.21
N VAL A 201 16.64 -15.24 -3.00
CA VAL A 201 16.81 -14.96 -4.44
C VAL A 201 17.55 -13.65 -4.64
N ILE A 202 17.18 -12.58 -3.94
CA ILE A 202 17.85 -11.28 -4.04
C ILE A 202 19.34 -11.42 -3.73
N ASN A 203 19.68 -12.10 -2.64
CA ASN A 203 21.07 -12.33 -2.26
C ASN A 203 21.85 -13.13 -3.31
N SER A 204 21.23 -14.17 -3.89
CA SER A 204 21.83 -14.95 -4.98
C SER A 204 22.08 -14.08 -6.22
N LEU A 205 21.15 -13.20 -6.57
CA LEU A 205 21.27 -12.28 -7.72
C LEU A 205 22.34 -11.21 -7.50
N VAL A 206 22.50 -10.73 -6.27
CA VAL A 206 23.59 -9.80 -5.91
C VAL A 206 24.95 -10.52 -5.94
N GLN A 207 25.03 -11.73 -5.39
CA GLN A 207 26.27 -12.53 -5.39
C GLN A 207 26.74 -12.92 -6.79
N SER A 208 25.79 -13.21 -7.69
CA SER A 208 26.06 -13.52 -9.10
C SER A 208 26.30 -12.28 -9.98
N GLY A 209 26.16 -11.07 -9.42
CA GLY A 209 26.37 -9.82 -10.15
C GLY A 209 25.25 -9.45 -11.13
N VAL A 210 24.11 -10.14 -11.08
CA VAL A 210 22.91 -9.78 -11.85
C VAL A 210 22.29 -8.49 -11.33
N LEU A 211 22.28 -8.32 -10.01
CA LEU A 211 21.92 -7.06 -9.35
C LEU A 211 23.17 -6.38 -8.81
N LYS A 212 23.29 -5.07 -9.01
CA LYS A 212 24.40 -4.29 -8.45
C LYS A 212 24.12 -4.01 -6.98
N ARG A 213 25.06 -4.35 -6.10
CA ARG A 213 24.96 -4.09 -4.65
C ARG A 213 24.94 -2.59 -4.37
N ARG A 214 24.05 -2.15 -3.49
CA ARG A 214 24.03 -0.78 -2.96
C ARG A 214 25.21 -0.56 -1.98
N PRO A 215 26.05 0.49 -2.17
CA PRO A 215 27.06 0.85 -1.18
C PRO A 215 26.33 1.25 0.11
N GLY A 216 26.74 0.66 1.24
CA GLY A 216 25.99 0.66 2.50
C GLY A 216 25.89 2.01 3.25
N ALA A 217 25.97 3.14 2.57
CA ALA A 217 26.03 4.47 3.19
C ALA A 217 24.84 5.40 2.83
N GLU A 218 23.96 5.06 1.90
CA GLU A 218 22.76 5.86 1.59
C GLU A 218 21.50 5.07 1.90
N PHE A 219 21.20 4.99 3.21
CA PHE A 219 19.89 4.60 3.72
C PHE A 219 19.15 5.87 4.15
N THR A 220 18.44 6.47 3.20
CA THR A 220 17.30 7.35 3.49
C THR A 220 16.06 6.47 3.54
N PRO A 221 15.53 6.11 4.73
CA PRO A 221 14.36 5.23 4.85
C PRO A 221 13.14 5.74 4.05
N GLU A 222 13.10 7.05 3.78
CA GLU A 222 12.06 7.73 3.03
C GLU A 222 12.25 7.66 1.50
N SER A 223 13.44 7.32 0.99
CA SER A 223 13.75 7.34 -0.44
C SER A 223 13.45 6.01 -1.16
N LYS A 224 12.55 5.17 -0.63
CA LYS A 224 12.02 3.97 -1.31
C LYS A 224 11.02 4.36 -2.42
N GLU A 225 11.39 5.39 -3.18
CA GLU A 225 10.54 6.09 -4.11
C GLU A 225 10.26 5.18 -5.30
N ILE A 226 8.99 4.80 -5.43
CA ILE A 226 8.39 4.59 -6.74
C ILE A 226 8.98 5.65 -7.68
N PRO A 227 9.60 5.27 -8.81
CA PRO A 227 10.11 6.24 -9.76
C PRO A 227 8.99 7.21 -10.15
N PRO A 228 9.30 8.49 -10.42
CA PRO A 228 8.28 9.47 -10.74
C PRO A 228 7.40 8.95 -11.89
N ILE A 229 6.12 8.76 -11.59
CA ILE A 229 5.13 8.32 -12.57
C ILE A 229 4.67 9.57 -13.34
N PRO A 230 4.57 9.53 -14.68
CA PRO A 230 4.06 10.65 -15.45
C PRO A 230 2.69 11.16 -14.96
N GLU A 231 2.46 12.47 -15.09
CA GLU A 231 1.19 13.10 -14.69
C GLU A 231 0.00 12.63 -15.53
#